data_AF-A0A8J3KV58-F1
#
_entry.id   AF-A0A8J3KV58-F1
#
_cell.length_a   1.000
_cell.length_b   1.000
_cell.length_c   1.000
_cell.angle_alpha   90.00
_cell.angle_beta   90.00
_cell.angle_gamma   90.00
#
_symmetry.space_group_name_H-M   'P 1'
#
loop_
_entity.id
_entity.type
_entity.pdbx_description
1 polymer ?
#
loop_
_entity_poly.entity_id
_entity_poly.type
_entity_poly.pdbx_seq_one_letter_code
_entity_poly.pdbx_strand_id
1 'polypeptide(L)'
;MSDAELTVWQRVRRYAVPSRMITECTDRRLAGDWRGACAAGRVDTDVDLAAVARSHGAAAAERIGAELAGFAPDLLRWHLPRALGGRTSLATSLTFTLAPRLEVVGQDTPALQVELPKTVDGSQRLRLTVAPLGKAPGPELPGHLWHADDAPQLRTAYGGDAHRLPFLTSGGAPVPVAGFAAATGDGTPARAERAAALLAADQLVEAWREAGLELDETLPAFRYSHYKVSREQVLGQRLHLVALAPAVRRLASRYAAEGVVLSADWRLRFLFIPDGDTVRVRMLGENDRRAELPVLAEPLYRVPPDLELLYRGLISPADLHPLVRAALFPDAPGGVPAARGPVFGPVRVRCRGQWHRIDNAGGRLVPLDHTPEEVQREQALRALGGKVAGCFAAQQGWTDGSTRLPRALQDQRRELMQTILHGDTQGLLALLDAGLDPHVRDGRGSTLLHLLRCLDHEALLPRLLAAGLPVDARDHRRRTPLHVAVGWVGTPALVLALLEAGADPKAEDDNGTSVADLVEYKGFEYYEDETGENHADLKLISQYIQERS
;
A
#
# COMPACT_ATOMS: atom_id res chain seq x y z
N MET A 1 -18.30 -2.31 1.81
CA MET A 1 -17.23 -2.55 2.83
C MET A 1 -17.73 -2.16 4.23
N SER A 2 -17.04 -2.53 5.31
CA SER A 2 -17.38 -2.01 6.65
C SER A 2 -16.96 -0.53 6.79
N ASP A 3 -17.61 0.22 7.68
CA ASP A 3 -17.27 1.64 7.90
C ASP A 3 -15.82 1.83 8.39
N ALA A 4 -15.32 0.86 9.17
CA ALA A 4 -13.93 0.83 9.61
C ALA A 4 -12.95 0.70 8.42
N GLU A 5 -13.23 -0.19 7.47
CA GLU A 5 -12.43 -0.35 6.25
C GLU A 5 -12.52 0.88 5.34
N LEU A 6 -13.69 1.50 5.22
CA LEU A 6 -13.84 2.73 4.42
C LEU A 6 -13.00 3.87 4.98
N THR A 7 -12.99 4.01 6.31
CA THR A 7 -12.13 4.98 6.98
C THR A 7 -10.65 4.68 6.74
N VAL A 8 -10.26 3.39 6.65
CA VAL A 8 -8.89 2.99 6.26
C VAL A 8 -8.61 3.43 4.83
N TRP A 9 -9.49 3.17 3.87
CA TRP A 9 -9.27 3.53 2.48
C TRP A 9 -9.22 5.04 2.24
N GLN A 10 -10.04 5.84 2.93
CA GLN A 10 -9.89 7.30 2.91
C GLN A 10 -8.48 7.74 3.35
N ARG A 11 -7.89 7.06 4.34
CA ARG A 11 -6.49 7.31 4.73
C ARG A 11 -5.52 6.81 3.66
N VAL A 12 -5.72 5.62 3.10
CA VAL A 12 -4.85 5.10 2.03
C VAL A 12 -4.77 6.10 0.87
N ARG A 13 -5.90 6.64 0.41
CA ARG A 13 -5.96 7.62 -0.69
C ARG A 13 -5.27 8.93 -0.37
N ARG A 14 -5.18 9.29 0.91
CA ARG A 14 -4.45 10.46 1.36
C ARG A 14 -2.94 10.28 1.32
N TYR A 15 -2.41 9.12 1.74
CA TYR A 15 -0.96 8.96 1.99
C TYR A 15 -0.23 8.05 1.02
N ALA A 16 -0.91 7.07 0.42
CA ALA A 16 -0.22 6.06 -0.37
C ALA A 16 0.32 6.64 -1.68
N VAL A 17 -0.35 7.66 -2.23
CA VAL A 17 0.05 8.36 -3.45
C VAL A 17 -0.26 9.86 -3.28
N PRO A 18 0.59 10.62 -2.57
CA PRO A 18 0.35 12.04 -2.32
C PRO A 18 0.46 12.87 -3.61
N SER A 19 -0.15 14.06 -3.63
CA SER A 19 -0.17 14.97 -4.79
C SER A 19 1.22 15.27 -5.38
N ARG A 20 2.23 15.38 -4.52
CA ARG A 20 3.63 15.56 -4.93
C ARG A 20 4.15 14.38 -5.74
N MET A 21 3.92 13.15 -5.29
CA MET A 21 4.31 11.93 -6.01
C MET A 21 3.65 11.90 -7.39
N ILE A 22 2.36 12.19 -7.47
CA ILE A 22 1.63 12.21 -8.75
C ILE A 22 2.25 13.21 -9.73
N THR A 23 2.57 14.40 -9.23
CA THR A 23 3.17 15.48 -10.02
C THR A 23 4.56 15.06 -10.51
N GLU A 24 5.44 14.64 -9.61
CA GLU A 24 6.81 14.24 -9.95
C GLU A 24 6.84 13.02 -10.89
N CYS A 25 6.02 11.99 -10.64
CA CYS A 25 5.88 10.83 -11.54
C CYS A 25 5.40 11.25 -12.92
N THR A 26 4.39 12.12 -12.99
CA THR A 26 3.81 12.57 -14.26
C THR A 26 4.81 13.40 -15.06
N ASP A 27 5.47 14.38 -14.43
CA ASP A 27 6.43 15.26 -15.10
C ASP A 27 7.62 14.46 -15.66
N ARG A 28 8.15 13.52 -14.86
CA ARG A 28 9.25 12.63 -15.26
C ARG A 28 8.87 11.72 -16.42
N ARG A 29 7.68 11.10 -16.34
CA ARG A 29 7.15 10.23 -17.40
C ARG A 29 6.96 11.00 -18.71
N LEU A 30 6.36 12.20 -18.67
CA LEU A 30 6.16 13.04 -19.85
C LEU A 30 7.49 13.54 -20.44
N ALA A 31 8.54 13.66 -19.63
CA ALA A 31 9.90 13.97 -20.08
C ALA A 31 10.65 12.75 -20.67
N GLY A 32 10.05 11.55 -20.66
CA GLY A 32 10.69 10.29 -21.09
C GLY A 32 11.67 9.70 -20.06
N ASP A 33 11.72 10.24 -18.85
CA ASP A 33 12.57 9.77 -17.75
C ASP A 33 11.81 8.76 -16.88
N TRP A 34 11.61 7.54 -17.41
CA TRP A 34 10.89 6.49 -16.69
C TRP A 34 11.59 6.07 -15.40
N ARG A 35 12.93 6.15 -15.33
CA ARG A 35 13.69 5.84 -14.10
C ARG A 35 13.43 6.89 -13.02
N GLY A 36 13.43 8.17 -13.39
CA GLY A 36 13.05 9.25 -12.48
C GLY A 36 11.59 9.14 -12.03
N ALA A 37 10.68 8.71 -12.91
CA ALA A 37 9.29 8.43 -12.54
C ALA A 37 9.21 7.28 -11.52
N CYS A 38 9.93 6.16 -11.75
CA CYS A 38 10.04 5.06 -10.80
C CYS A 38 10.58 5.52 -9.44
N ALA A 39 11.66 6.31 -9.42
CA ALA A 39 12.24 6.83 -8.19
C ALA A 39 11.24 7.70 -7.40
N ALA A 40 10.52 8.61 -8.08
CA ALA A 40 9.45 9.42 -7.48
C ALA A 40 8.29 8.56 -6.96
N GLY A 41 7.91 7.51 -7.70
CA GLY A 41 6.90 6.53 -7.33
C GLY A 41 7.36 5.50 -6.29
N ARG A 42 8.62 5.58 -5.85
CA ARG A 42 9.26 4.67 -4.88
C ARG A 42 9.29 3.22 -5.37
N VAL A 43 9.68 3.06 -6.63
CA VAL A 43 9.92 1.78 -7.29
C VAL A 43 11.41 1.64 -7.57
N ASP A 44 12.03 0.66 -6.95
CA ASP A 44 13.42 0.26 -7.21
C ASP A 44 13.47 -0.51 -8.53
N THR A 45 14.30 -0.07 -9.46
CA THR A 45 14.33 -0.61 -10.83
C THR A 45 15.56 -1.48 -11.03
N ASP A 46 15.33 -2.73 -11.40
CA ASP A 46 16.35 -3.70 -11.79
C ASP A 46 16.05 -4.17 -13.22
N VAL A 47 16.17 -3.22 -14.16
CA VAL A 47 15.84 -3.42 -15.58
C VAL A 47 17.00 -2.93 -16.45
N ASP A 48 17.68 -3.91 -17.06
CA ASP A 48 18.70 -3.70 -18.09
C ASP A 48 18.14 -4.11 -19.47
N LEU A 49 17.75 -3.11 -20.27
CA LEU A 49 17.24 -3.34 -21.63
C LEU A 49 18.28 -3.98 -22.55
N ALA A 50 19.58 -3.76 -22.32
CA ALA A 50 20.63 -4.41 -23.09
C ALA A 50 20.74 -5.90 -22.73
N ALA A 51 20.58 -6.26 -21.45
CA ALA A 51 20.45 -7.65 -21.03
C ALA A 51 19.21 -8.32 -21.64
N VAL A 52 18.07 -7.63 -21.64
CA VAL A 52 16.86 -8.13 -22.31
C VAL A 52 17.12 -8.36 -23.80
N ALA A 53 17.78 -7.42 -24.48
CA ALA A 53 18.09 -7.57 -25.91
C ALA A 53 18.99 -8.77 -26.19
N ARG A 54 19.97 -9.04 -25.32
CA ARG A 54 20.86 -10.21 -25.43
C ARG A 54 20.11 -11.53 -25.20
N SER A 55 19.23 -11.58 -24.20
CA SER A 55 18.56 -12.82 -23.78
C SER A 55 17.28 -13.13 -24.56
N HIS A 56 16.56 -12.10 -25.01
CA HIS A 56 15.22 -12.24 -25.60
C HIS A 56 15.07 -11.49 -26.94
N GLY A 57 16.14 -10.89 -27.46
CA GLY A 57 16.17 -10.21 -28.76
C GLY A 57 15.77 -8.73 -28.71
N ALA A 58 16.19 -7.99 -29.74
CA ALA A 58 16.00 -6.54 -29.83
C ALA A 58 14.53 -6.11 -29.78
N ALA A 59 13.63 -6.84 -30.46
CA ALA A 59 12.20 -6.52 -30.47
C ALA A 59 11.56 -6.61 -29.07
N ALA A 60 12.01 -7.56 -28.23
CA ALA A 60 11.52 -7.66 -26.85
C ALA A 60 12.01 -6.49 -25.99
N ALA A 61 13.27 -6.09 -26.15
CA ALA A 61 13.83 -4.93 -25.44
C ALA A 61 13.17 -3.62 -25.87
N GLU A 62 12.90 -3.44 -27.17
CA GLU A 62 12.18 -2.27 -27.69
C GLU A 62 10.75 -2.18 -27.14
N ARG A 63 10.02 -3.31 -27.11
CA ARG A 63 8.69 -3.38 -26.50
C ARG A 63 8.72 -2.96 -25.03
N ILE A 64 9.61 -3.56 -24.23
CA ILE A 64 9.69 -3.25 -22.80
C ILE A 64 10.11 -1.78 -22.59
N GLY A 65 11.00 -1.25 -23.43
CA GLY A 65 11.33 0.17 -23.42
C GLY A 65 10.12 1.07 -23.68
N ALA A 66 9.24 0.70 -24.62
CA ALA A 66 8.00 1.42 -24.89
C ALA A 66 7.00 1.33 -23.72
N GLU A 67 6.86 0.15 -23.10
CA GLU A 67 6.02 -0.05 -21.92
C GLU A 67 6.50 0.78 -20.72
N LEU A 68 7.81 0.88 -20.52
CA LEU A 68 8.42 1.72 -19.48
C LEU A 68 8.21 3.22 -19.74
N ALA A 69 8.19 3.65 -21.00
CA ALA A 69 7.94 5.05 -21.35
C ALA A 69 6.55 5.52 -20.90
N GLY A 70 5.54 4.64 -20.95
CA GLY A 70 4.18 4.93 -20.46
C GLY A 70 3.90 4.46 -19.03
N PHE A 71 4.89 3.88 -18.33
CA PHE A 71 4.74 3.35 -16.98
C PHE A 71 4.43 4.47 -15.96
N ALA A 72 3.29 4.33 -15.27
CA ALA A 72 2.82 5.25 -14.24
C ALA A 72 2.89 4.55 -12.86
N PRO A 73 4.02 4.67 -12.13
CA PRO A 73 4.21 3.97 -10.85
C PRO A 73 3.27 4.45 -9.74
N ASP A 74 2.89 5.73 -9.77
CA ASP A 74 1.86 6.33 -8.92
C ASP A 74 0.48 5.71 -9.16
N LEU A 75 0.12 5.47 -10.43
CA LEU A 75 -1.11 4.75 -10.80
C LEU A 75 -1.07 3.29 -10.35
N LEU A 76 0.02 2.58 -10.62
CA LEU A 76 0.20 1.19 -10.14
C LEU A 76 -0.01 1.11 -8.63
N ARG A 77 0.72 1.95 -7.88
CA ARG A 77 0.65 2.00 -6.42
C ARG A 77 -0.77 2.29 -5.94
N TRP A 78 -1.53 3.13 -6.65
CA TRP A 78 -2.93 3.44 -6.33
C TRP A 78 -3.82 2.19 -6.27
N HIS A 79 -3.60 1.23 -7.18
CA HIS A 79 -4.42 0.05 -7.38
C HIS A 79 -3.94 -1.22 -6.66
N LEU A 80 -2.68 -1.27 -6.21
CA LEU A 80 -2.15 -2.45 -5.53
C LEU A 80 -2.93 -2.83 -4.26
N PRO A 81 -3.01 -4.12 -3.91
CA PRO A 81 -3.70 -4.58 -2.70
C PRO A 81 -3.03 -4.07 -1.43
N ARG A 82 -3.81 -4.01 -0.34
CA ARG A 82 -3.38 -3.48 0.96
C ARG A 82 -3.58 -4.50 2.07
N ALA A 83 -2.65 -4.55 3.02
CA ALA A 83 -2.86 -5.26 4.27
C ALA A 83 -3.85 -4.45 5.12
N LEU A 84 -5.16 -4.71 5.00
CA LEU A 84 -6.21 -3.98 5.73
C LEU A 84 -6.22 -4.38 7.23
N GLY A 85 -7.33 -4.16 7.94
CA GLY A 85 -7.41 -4.41 9.39
C GLY A 85 -6.83 -3.26 10.24
N GLY A 86 -7.08 -2.02 9.82
CA GLY A 86 -6.60 -0.80 10.48
C GLY A 86 -5.28 -0.26 9.95
N ARG A 87 -4.52 -1.08 9.21
CA ARG A 87 -3.31 -0.71 8.47
C ARG A 87 -3.63 -0.09 7.12
N THR A 88 -2.69 0.69 6.58
CA THR A 88 -2.79 1.39 5.29
C THR A 88 -1.70 0.96 4.30
N SER A 89 -0.82 0.06 4.71
CA SER A 89 0.33 -0.44 3.95
C SER A 89 -0.08 -1.41 2.84
N LEU A 90 0.79 -1.56 1.85
CA LEU A 90 0.70 -2.58 0.82
C LEU A 90 0.58 -3.98 1.44
N ALA A 91 -0.15 -4.85 0.75
CA ALA A 91 -0.05 -6.29 0.99
C ALA A 91 1.38 -6.74 0.69
N THR A 92 1.79 -7.86 1.29
CA THR A 92 3.21 -8.25 1.32
C THR A 92 3.48 -9.54 0.57
N SER A 93 4.72 -9.68 0.10
CA SER A 93 5.21 -10.93 -0.52
C SER A 93 4.36 -11.39 -1.71
N LEU A 94 3.86 -10.42 -2.49
CA LEU A 94 3.14 -10.67 -3.73
C LEU A 94 3.99 -10.16 -4.89
N THR A 95 4.02 -10.94 -5.97
CA THR A 95 4.61 -10.54 -7.24
C THR A 95 3.52 -10.51 -8.29
N PHE A 96 3.42 -9.40 -9.02
CA PHE A 96 2.49 -9.24 -10.12
C PHE A 96 3.24 -9.10 -11.44
N THR A 97 2.75 -9.78 -12.46
CA THR A 97 3.14 -9.51 -13.84
C THR A 97 2.39 -8.28 -14.33
N LEU A 98 3.09 -7.28 -14.86
CA LEU A 98 2.47 -6.19 -15.59
C LEU A 98 2.22 -6.68 -17.02
N ALA A 99 0.95 -6.81 -17.42
CA ALA A 99 0.55 -7.46 -18.67
C ALA A 99 1.29 -6.87 -19.89
N PRO A 100 2.16 -7.64 -20.56
CA PRO A 100 2.80 -7.16 -21.79
C PRO A 100 1.78 -6.66 -22.82
N ARG A 101 2.11 -5.63 -23.59
CA ARG A 101 1.24 -5.09 -24.65
C ARG A 101 1.24 -5.99 -25.91
N LEU A 102 0.82 -7.24 -25.72
CA LEU A 102 0.71 -8.30 -26.72
C LEU A 102 -0.71 -8.88 -26.65
N GLU A 103 -1.24 -9.47 -27.71
CA GLU A 103 -2.55 -10.15 -27.63
C GLU A 103 -2.42 -11.54 -27.02
N VAL A 104 -1.38 -12.29 -27.43
CA VAL A 104 -1.08 -13.65 -26.99
C VAL A 104 0.33 -13.70 -26.43
N VAL A 105 0.53 -14.49 -25.37
CA VAL A 105 1.83 -14.67 -24.72
C VAL A 105 2.12 -16.15 -24.46
N GLY A 106 3.41 -16.47 -24.39
CA GLY A 106 3.92 -17.79 -23.99
C GLY A 106 4.89 -17.70 -22.81
N GLN A 107 5.25 -18.85 -22.25
CA GLN A 107 6.13 -18.97 -21.06
C GLN A 107 7.45 -18.19 -21.16
N ASP A 108 8.02 -18.08 -22.37
CA ASP A 108 9.32 -17.42 -22.61
C ASP A 108 9.19 -15.92 -22.90
N THR A 109 7.96 -15.39 -22.88
CA THR A 109 7.70 -13.96 -23.12
C THR A 109 8.27 -13.16 -21.95
N PRO A 110 9.25 -12.26 -22.17
CA PRO A 110 9.73 -11.42 -21.09
C PRO A 110 8.70 -10.33 -20.79
N ALA A 111 8.42 -10.15 -19.51
CA ALA A 111 7.45 -9.20 -19.00
C ALA A 111 8.03 -8.43 -17.81
N LEU A 112 7.51 -7.22 -17.60
CA LEU A 112 7.76 -6.48 -16.38
C LEU A 112 7.07 -7.19 -15.21
N GLN A 113 7.80 -7.38 -14.11
CA GLN A 113 7.29 -7.93 -12.86
C GLN A 113 7.49 -6.93 -11.74
N VAL A 114 6.46 -6.77 -10.91
CA VAL A 114 6.52 -5.91 -9.73
C VAL A 114 6.36 -6.73 -8.45
N GLU A 115 7.33 -6.61 -7.56
CA GLU A 115 7.33 -7.23 -6.24
C GLU A 115 6.91 -6.22 -5.19
N LEU A 116 5.99 -6.64 -4.32
CA LEU A 116 5.52 -5.85 -3.19
C LEU A 116 6.43 -6.06 -1.96
N PRO A 117 6.39 -5.15 -0.98
CA PRO A 117 7.22 -5.24 0.22
C PRO A 117 7.12 -6.59 0.93
N LYS A 118 8.24 -7.07 1.51
CA LYS A 118 8.23 -8.31 2.31
C LYS A 118 7.52 -8.17 3.66
N THR A 119 7.35 -6.96 4.19
CA THR A 119 6.75 -6.72 5.53
C THR A 119 5.74 -5.58 5.54
N VAL A 120 4.69 -5.70 6.36
CA VAL A 120 3.58 -4.71 6.40
C VAL A 120 4.00 -3.40 7.05
N ASP A 121 4.93 -3.46 8.01
CA ASP A 121 5.38 -2.29 8.75
C ASP A 121 6.62 -1.64 8.09
N GLY A 122 7.20 -2.24 7.04
CA GLY A 122 8.46 -1.78 6.42
C GLY A 122 8.34 -0.82 5.25
N SER A 123 9.47 -0.58 4.60
CA SER A 123 9.54 0.26 3.41
C SER A 123 8.46 -0.15 2.42
N GLN A 124 7.65 0.82 2.01
CA GLN A 124 6.57 0.61 1.04
C GLN A 124 7.08 0.69 -0.40
N ARG A 125 8.39 0.49 -0.62
CA ARG A 125 9.03 0.47 -1.93
C ARG A 125 8.65 -0.81 -2.69
N LEU A 126 8.48 -0.68 -3.99
CA LEU A 126 8.26 -1.80 -4.91
C LEU A 126 9.57 -2.14 -5.62
N ARG A 127 9.77 -3.39 -6.04
CA ARG A 127 10.87 -3.76 -6.95
C ARG A 127 10.29 -4.04 -8.34
N LEU A 128 10.88 -3.47 -9.38
CA LEU A 128 10.51 -3.71 -10.78
C LEU A 128 11.65 -4.44 -11.49
N THR A 129 11.36 -5.62 -12.01
CA THR A 129 12.29 -6.50 -12.72
C THR A 129 11.73 -6.88 -14.08
N VAL A 130 12.55 -7.52 -14.92
CA VAL A 130 12.09 -8.22 -16.14
C VAL A 130 12.37 -9.70 -15.99
N ALA A 131 11.35 -10.53 -16.19
CA ALA A 131 11.50 -11.98 -16.19
C ALA A 131 10.53 -12.63 -17.19
N PRO A 132 10.83 -13.86 -17.67
CA PRO A 132 9.87 -14.62 -18.48
C PRO A 132 8.64 -14.98 -17.64
N LEU A 133 7.47 -15.10 -18.30
CA LEU A 133 6.20 -15.42 -17.64
C LEU A 133 6.18 -16.80 -16.96
N GLY A 134 7.00 -17.74 -17.46
CA GLY A 134 7.06 -19.11 -16.96
C GLY A 134 5.81 -19.94 -17.30
N LYS A 135 5.83 -21.22 -16.89
CA LYS A 135 4.74 -22.18 -17.16
C LYS A 135 3.49 -21.93 -16.33
N ALA A 136 3.66 -21.38 -15.14
CA ALA A 136 2.62 -21.13 -14.16
C ALA A 136 2.56 -19.62 -13.90
N PRO A 137 1.97 -18.84 -14.83
CA PRO A 137 2.00 -17.39 -14.72
C PRO A 137 1.28 -16.95 -13.45
N GLY A 138 1.97 -16.14 -12.66
CA GLY A 138 1.42 -15.50 -11.47
C GLY A 138 0.28 -14.53 -11.80
N PRO A 139 -0.25 -13.81 -10.79
CA PRO A 139 -1.32 -12.85 -11.01
C PRO A 139 -0.87 -11.70 -11.93
N GLU A 140 -1.66 -11.43 -12.97
CA GLU A 140 -1.36 -10.39 -13.98
C GLU A 140 -2.21 -9.13 -13.77
N LEU A 141 -1.57 -7.96 -13.82
CA LEU A 141 -2.21 -6.65 -13.80
C LEU A 141 -2.30 -6.07 -15.23
N PRO A 142 -3.51 -5.81 -15.76
CA PRO A 142 -3.70 -5.19 -17.06
C PRO A 142 -3.22 -3.73 -17.07
N GLY A 143 -2.86 -3.25 -18.27
CA GLY A 143 -2.27 -1.92 -18.48
C GLY A 143 -3.04 -0.76 -17.85
N HIS A 144 -4.37 -0.82 -17.80
CA HIS A 144 -5.19 0.25 -17.22
C HIS A 144 -4.97 0.48 -15.72
N LEU A 145 -4.25 -0.42 -15.03
CA LEU A 145 -3.87 -0.24 -13.63
C LEU A 145 -2.47 0.36 -13.44
N TRP A 146 -1.66 0.51 -14.49
CA TRP A 146 -0.25 0.89 -14.34
C TRP A 146 0.36 1.68 -15.52
N HIS A 147 -0.31 1.74 -16.67
CA HIS A 147 0.16 2.43 -17.88
C HIS A 147 -0.76 3.61 -18.18
N ALA A 148 -0.17 4.79 -18.41
CA ALA A 148 -0.94 6.01 -18.59
C ALA A 148 -1.90 5.95 -19.80
N ASP A 149 -1.43 5.40 -20.93
CA ASP A 149 -2.23 5.33 -22.16
C ASP A 149 -3.37 4.30 -22.10
N ASP A 150 -3.30 3.34 -21.18
CA ASP A 150 -4.36 2.35 -21.00
C ASP A 150 -5.36 2.74 -19.90
N ALA A 151 -5.03 3.75 -19.08
CA ALA A 151 -5.89 4.22 -18.00
C ALA A 151 -7.35 4.49 -18.43
N PRO A 152 -7.66 5.00 -19.64
CA PRO A 152 -9.05 5.16 -20.10
C PRO A 152 -9.90 3.88 -20.06
N GLN A 153 -9.28 2.70 -20.17
CA GLN A 153 -9.98 1.41 -20.12
C GLN A 153 -10.50 1.07 -18.72
N LEU A 154 -10.06 1.79 -17.66
CA LEU A 154 -10.57 1.66 -16.29
C LEU A 154 -12.09 1.75 -16.23
N ARG A 155 -12.68 2.64 -17.02
CA ARG A 155 -14.13 2.86 -17.03
C ARG A 155 -14.90 1.59 -17.36
N THR A 156 -14.52 0.93 -18.45
CA THR A 156 -15.11 -0.35 -18.86
C THR A 156 -14.78 -1.46 -17.87
N ALA A 157 -13.53 -1.51 -17.39
CA ALA A 157 -13.11 -2.49 -16.39
C ALA A 157 -13.91 -2.38 -15.08
N TYR A 158 -14.38 -1.17 -14.75
CA TYR A 158 -15.18 -0.89 -13.55
C TYR A 158 -16.70 -1.08 -13.78
N GLY A 159 -17.08 -1.58 -14.97
CA GLY A 159 -18.47 -1.85 -15.34
C GLY A 159 -19.21 -0.64 -15.92
N GLY A 160 -18.49 0.43 -16.25
CA GLY A 160 -19.07 1.62 -16.88
C GLY A 160 -19.30 1.46 -18.39
N ASP A 161 -20.16 2.33 -18.91
CA ASP A 161 -20.39 2.53 -20.35
C ASP A 161 -20.02 3.97 -20.76
N ALA A 162 -20.30 4.38 -22.00
CA ALA A 162 -20.00 5.72 -22.49
C ALA A 162 -20.67 6.86 -21.69
N HIS A 163 -21.74 6.58 -20.95
CA HIS A 163 -22.54 7.58 -20.25
C HIS A 163 -22.28 7.61 -18.75
N ARG A 164 -22.11 6.44 -18.11
CA ARG A 164 -21.95 6.38 -16.66
C ARG A 164 -21.25 5.13 -16.12
N LEU A 165 -20.82 5.23 -14.87
CA LEU A 165 -20.43 4.09 -14.03
C LEU A 165 -21.62 3.49 -13.29
N PRO A 166 -21.61 2.19 -12.92
CA PRO A 166 -22.60 1.61 -12.02
C PRO A 166 -22.80 2.49 -10.77
N PHE A 167 -24.05 2.63 -10.31
CA PHE A 167 -24.40 3.34 -9.07
C PHE A 167 -24.14 4.87 -9.01
N LEU A 168 -23.67 5.52 -10.09
CA LEU A 168 -23.05 6.87 -9.98
C LEU A 168 -23.46 8.05 -10.90
N THR A 169 -24.66 8.25 -11.48
CA THR A 169 -24.92 9.31 -12.53
C THR A 169 -23.76 9.53 -13.55
N SER A 170 -23.78 10.59 -14.37
CA SER A 170 -22.61 10.97 -15.20
C SER A 170 -21.68 11.93 -14.47
N GLY A 171 -22.23 12.77 -13.58
CA GLY A 171 -21.49 13.72 -12.75
C GLY A 171 -20.88 13.12 -11.48
N GLY A 172 -21.01 11.80 -11.26
CA GLY A 172 -20.46 11.11 -10.09
C GLY A 172 -21.32 11.18 -8.82
N ALA A 173 -22.54 11.71 -8.90
CA ALA A 173 -23.49 11.64 -7.79
C ALA A 173 -24.07 10.22 -7.64
N PRO A 174 -24.26 9.70 -6.42
CA PRO A 174 -24.85 8.38 -6.20
C PRO A 174 -26.28 8.25 -6.76
N VAL A 175 -26.58 7.08 -7.34
CA VAL A 175 -27.94 6.71 -7.78
C VAL A 175 -28.67 5.99 -6.64
N PRO A 176 -29.96 6.31 -6.36
CA PRO A 176 -30.72 5.66 -5.30
C PRO A 176 -30.90 4.14 -5.51
N VAL A 177 -30.64 3.36 -4.46
CA VAL A 177 -30.72 1.88 -4.46
C VAL A 177 -32.11 1.35 -4.82
N ALA A 178 -33.17 2.07 -4.44
CA ALA A 178 -34.55 1.68 -4.72
C ALA A 178 -34.84 1.51 -6.22
N GLY A 179 -34.03 2.11 -7.10
CA GLY A 179 -34.17 1.99 -8.55
C GLY A 179 -33.44 0.80 -9.19
N PHE A 180 -32.56 0.10 -8.47
CA PHE A 180 -31.65 -0.89 -9.09
C PHE A 180 -32.37 -2.11 -9.65
N ALA A 181 -33.37 -2.64 -8.93
CA ALA A 181 -34.19 -3.75 -9.40
C ALA A 181 -35.05 -3.38 -10.63
N ALA A 182 -35.34 -2.08 -10.81
CA ALA A 182 -36.11 -1.54 -11.93
C ALA A 182 -35.23 -0.97 -13.06
N ALA A 183 -33.90 -1.15 -12.99
CA ALA A 183 -32.97 -0.68 -14.01
C ALA A 183 -33.29 -1.35 -15.36
N THR A 184 -33.85 -0.56 -16.28
CA THR A 184 -34.24 -0.99 -17.63
C THR A 184 -33.07 -0.74 -18.60
N GLY A 185 -32.63 -1.78 -19.30
CA GLY A 185 -31.54 -1.71 -20.28
C GLY A 185 -30.48 -2.80 -20.11
N ASP A 186 -29.80 -3.13 -21.20
CA ASP A 186 -28.81 -4.23 -21.26
C ASP A 186 -27.36 -3.76 -21.07
N GLY A 187 -27.17 -2.46 -20.81
CA GLY A 187 -25.86 -1.87 -20.55
C GLY A 187 -25.21 -2.42 -19.28
N THR A 188 -23.87 -2.44 -19.26
CA THR A 188 -23.08 -2.97 -18.15
C THR A 188 -23.41 -2.32 -16.78
N PRO A 189 -23.66 -1.00 -16.68
CA PRO A 189 -24.10 -0.39 -15.42
C PRO A 189 -25.42 -0.95 -14.89
N ALA A 190 -26.41 -1.12 -15.76
CA ALA A 190 -27.72 -1.65 -15.38
C ALA A 190 -27.64 -3.11 -14.92
N ARG A 191 -26.82 -3.94 -15.61
CA ARG A 191 -26.53 -5.32 -15.18
C ARG A 191 -25.87 -5.37 -13.81
N ALA A 192 -24.90 -4.50 -13.56
CA ALA A 192 -24.22 -4.41 -12.25
C ALA A 192 -25.19 -4.03 -11.12
N GLU A 193 -26.11 -3.11 -11.40
CA GLU A 193 -27.16 -2.68 -10.47
C GLU A 193 -28.16 -3.79 -10.17
N ARG A 194 -28.63 -4.52 -11.19
CA ARG A 194 -29.50 -5.68 -11.00
C ARG A 194 -28.80 -6.80 -10.24
N ALA A 195 -27.56 -7.13 -10.59
CA ALA A 195 -26.77 -8.11 -9.85
C ALA A 195 -26.63 -7.71 -8.37
N ALA A 196 -26.38 -6.44 -8.06
CA ALA A 196 -26.33 -5.95 -6.69
C ALA A 196 -27.69 -6.04 -5.96
N ALA A 197 -28.81 -5.77 -6.65
CA ALA A 197 -30.15 -5.93 -6.11
C ALA A 197 -30.48 -7.40 -5.79
N LEU A 198 -30.09 -8.33 -6.66
CA LEU A 198 -30.24 -9.77 -6.45
C LEU A 198 -29.42 -10.26 -5.24
N LEU A 199 -28.16 -9.80 -5.11
CA LEU A 199 -27.35 -10.09 -3.92
C LEU A 199 -28.00 -9.55 -2.63
N ALA A 200 -28.58 -8.35 -2.66
CA ALA A 200 -29.27 -7.78 -1.51
C ALA A 200 -30.55 -8.54 -1.14
N ALA A 201 -31.17 -9.23 -2.10
CA ALA A 201 -32.32 -10.10 -1.91
C ALA A 201 -31.94 -11.57 -1.59
N ASP A 202 -30.65 -11.86 -1.35
CA ASP A 202 -30.10 -13.20 -1.12
C ASP A 202 -30.31 -14.18 -2.31
N GLN A 203 -30.49 -13.64 -3.52
CA GLN A 203 -30.63 -14.38 -4.77
C GLN A 203 -29.25 -14.52 -5.44
N LEU A 204 -28.37 -15.27 -4.76
CA LEU A 204 -26.94 -15.30 -5.08
C LEU A 204 -26.66 -15.90 -6.46
N VAL A 205 -27.33 -16.99 -6.85
CA VAL A 205 -27.08 -17.65 -8.15
C VAL A 205 -27.57 -16.79 -9.32
N GLU A 206 -28.72 -16.15 -9.15
CA GLU A 206 -29.29 -15.22 -10.11
C GLU A 206 -28.36 -14.01 -10.31
N ALA A 207 -27.74 -13.50 -9.24
CA ALA A 207 -26.79 -12.39 -9.34
C ALA A 207 -25.55 -12.74 -10.18
N TRP A 208 -25.03 -13.96 -10.03
CA TRP A 208 -23.92 -14.46 -10.84
C TRP A 208 -24.34 -14.63 -12.31
N ARG A 209 -25.53 -15.18 -12.55
CA ARG A 209 -26.10 -15.34 -13.90
C ARG A 209 -26.30 -13.97 -14.58
N GLU A 210 -26.80 -12.98 -13.86
CA GLU A 210 -26.94 -11.60 -14.34
C GLU A 210 -25.60 -10.99 -14.75
N ALA A 211 -24.49 -11.41 -14.13
CA ALA A 211 -23.13 -11.02 -14.50
C ALA A 211 -22.50 -11.88 -15.63
N GLY A 212 -23.24 -12.85 -16.18
CA GLY A 212 -22.76 -13.75 -17.23
C GLY A 212 -21.92 -14.92 -16.71
N LEU A 213 -22.07 -15.25 -15.42
CA LEU A 213 -21.35 -16.32 -14.75
C LEU A 213 -22.31 -17.47 -14.43
N GLU A 214 -22.03 -18.66 -14.95
CA GLU A 214 -22.81 -19.87 -14.69
C GLU A 214 -22.13 -20.69 -13.60
N LEU A 215 -22.60 -20.55 -12.36
CA LEU A 215 -21.99 -21.22 -11.21
C LEU A 215 -22.50 -22.65 -11.04
N ASP A 216 -21.57 -23.60 -11.04
CA ASP A 216 -21.77 -24.95 -10.49
C ASP A 216 -21.72 -24.87 -8.97
N GLU A 217 -22.86 -25.13 -8.34
CA GLU A 217 -23.06 -25.01 -6.89
C GLU A 217 -22.52 -26.21 -6.09
N THR A 218 -21.92 -27.19 -6.78
CA THR A 218 -21.34 -28.37 -6.14
C THR A 218 -20.14 -27.99 -5.28
N LEU A 219 -20.25 -28.17 -3.95
CA LEU A 219 -19.16 -27.89 -3.04
C LEU A 219 -18.03 -28.94 -3.18
N PRO A 220 -16.75 -28.52 -3.14
CA PRO A 220 -15.64 -29.44 -3.25
C PRO A 220 -15.52 -30.32 -2.00
N ALA A 221 -14.96 -31.52 -2.17
CA ALA A 221 -14.65 -32.39 -1.06
C ALA A 221 -13.41 -31.86 -0.30
N PHE A 222 -13.54 -31.64 1.00
CA PHE A 222 -12.44 -31.22 1.88
C PHE A 222 -11.83 -32.42 2.59
N ARG A 223 -10.49 -32.50 2.62
CA ARG A 223 -9.75 -33.55 3.34
C ARG A 223 -10.01 -33.51 4.85
N TYR A 224 -10.16 -32.32 5.41
CA TYR A 224 -10.40 -32.10 6.83
C TYR A 224 -11.75 -31.43 7.07
N SER A 225 -12.53 -31.97 8.01
CA SER A 225 -13.90 -31.50 8.29
C SER A 225 -13.96 -30.04 8.76
N HIS A 226 -12.90 -29.54 9.40
CA HIS A 226 -12.79 -28.15 9.87
C HIS A 226 -12.38 -27.16 8.76
N TYR A 227 -12.13 -27.61 7.53
CA TYR A 227 -11.92 -26.77 6.35
C TYR A 227 -13.18 -26.60 5.49
N LYS A 228 -14.29 -27.27 5.85
CA LYS A 228 -15.56 -27.11 5.15
C LYS A 228 -16.04 -25.66 5.20
N VAL A 229 -16.40 -25.12 4.05
CA VAL A 229 -17.07 -23.82 3.90
C VAL A 229 -18.55 -24.04 3.59
N SER A 230 -19.44 -23.19 4.12
CA SER A 230 -20.86 -23.25 3.80
C SER A 230 -21.14 -22.64 2.42
N ARG A 231 -22.24 -23.05 1.78
CA ARG A 231 -22.71 -22.45 0.52
C ARG A 231 -22.87 -20.93 0.65
N GLU A 232 -23.42 -20.41 1.75
CA GLU A 232 -23.54 -18.96 1.96
C GLU A 232 -22.18 -18.27 2.08
N GLN A 233 -21.18 -18.90 2.72
CA GLN A 233 -19.83 -18.33 2.83
C GLN A 233 -19.11 -18.25 1.48
N VAL A 234 -19.37 -19.22 0.60
CA VAL A 234 -18.83 -19.22 -0.76
C VAL A 234 -19.50 -18.16 -1.62
N LEU A 235 -20.82 -18.12 -1.60
CA LEU A 235 -21.60 -17.21 -2.46
C LEU A 235 -21.59 -15.76 -1.95
N GLY A 236 -21.39 -15.56 -0.65
CA GLY A 236 -21.27 -14.26 0.00
C GLY A 236 -19.91 -13.59 -0.16
N GLN A 237 -19.01 -14.16 -0.98
CA GLN A 237 -17.74 -13.52 -1.32
C GLN A 237 -18.00 -12.19 -2.01
N ARG A 238 -17.35 -11.12 -1.53
CA ARG A 238 -17.47 -9.78 -2.10
C ARG A 238 -16.63 -9.67 -3.38
N LEU A 239 -17.24 -10.06 -4.49
CA LEU A 239 -16.64 -10.01 -5.83
C LEU A 239 -17.30 -8.93 -6.70
N HIS A 240 -16.52 -8.31 -7.57
CA HIS A 240 -16.99 -7.41 -8.62
C HIS A 240 -17.48 -8.25 -9.81
N LEU A 241 -18.68 -8.81 -9.67
CA LEU A 241 -19.19 -9.87 -10.55
C LEU A 241 -19.15 -9.48 -12.04
N VAL A 242 -19.56 -8.26 -12.39
CA VAL A 242 -19.60 -7.81 -13.79
C VAL A 242 -18.22 -7.60 -14.42
N ALA A 243 -17.17 -7.44 -13.60
CA ALA A 243 -15.79 -7.32 -14.09
C ALA A 243 -15.13 -8.69 -14.33
N LEU A 244 -15.66 -9.77 -13.73
CA LEU A 244 -15.05 -11.11 -13.79
C LEU A 244 -15.06 -11.68 -15.21
N ALA A 245 -16.22 -11.77 -15.86
CA ALA A 245 -16.32 -12.45 -17.15
C ALA A 245 -15.42 -11.82 -18.24
N PRO A 246 -15.36 -10.47 -18.40
CA PRO A 246 -14.38 -9.84 -19.29
C PRO A 246 -12.93 -10.12 -18.90
N ALA A 247 -12.59 -10.04 -17.62
CA ALA A 247 -11.22 -10.28 -17.14
C ALA A 247 -10.77 -11.73 -17.38
N VAL A 248 -11.65 -12.70 -17.13
CA VAL A 248 -11.42 -14.13 -17.39
C VAL A 248 -11.20 -14.37 -18.88
N ARG A 249 -12.10 -13.89 -19.75
CA ARG A 249 -11.98 -14.10 -21.20
C ARG A 249 -10.68 -13.51 -21.75
N ARG A 250 -10.31 -12.29 -21.31
CA ARG A 250 -9.03 -11.66 -21.66
C ARG A 250 -7.86 -12.57 -21.28
N LEU A 251 -7.82 -13.04 -20.04
CA LEU A 251 -6.68 -13.78 -19.52
C LEU A 251 -6.60 -15.19 -20.13
N ALA A 252 -7.72 -15.89 -20.27
CA ALA A 252 -7.79 -17.20 -20.91
C ALA A 252 -7.32 -17.14 -22.37
N SER A 253 -7.83 -16.18 -23.15
CA SER A 253 -7.43 -15.99 -24.55
C SER A 253 -5.94 -15.65 -24.68
N ARG A 254 -5.45 -14.74 -23.84
CA ARG A 254 -4.07 -14.27 -23.85
C ARG A 254 -3.05 -15.38 -23.59
N TYR A 255 -3.36 -16.29 -22.67
CA TYR A 255 -2.49 -17.42 -22.32
C TYR A 255 -2.84 -18.71 -23.07
N ALA A 256 -3.80 -18.66 -24.01
CA ALA A 256 -4.37 -19.84 -24.65
C ALA A 256 -4.79 -20.94 -23.64
N ALA A 257 -5.29 -20.52 -22.48
CA ALA A 257 -5.61 -21.39 -21.36
C ALA A 257 -7.07 -21.84 -21.40
N GLU A 258 -7.33 -23.08 -20.99
CA GLU A 258 -8.69 -23.63 -20.86
C GLU A 258 -9.54 -22.93 -19.78
N GLY A 259 -8.89 -22.19 -18.88
CA GLY A 259 -9.56 -21.50 -17.79
C GLY A 259 -8.63 -20.62 -16.97
N VAL A 260 -9.21 -19.98 -15.98
CA VAL A 260 -8.54 -19.02 -15.10
C VAL A 260 -8.92 -19.32 -13.66
N VAL A 261 -7.96 -19.19 -12.75
CA VAL A 261 -8.18 -19.46 -11.33
C VAL A 261 -8.23 -18.19 -10.50
N LEU A 262 -9.17 -18.13 -9.56
CA LEU A 262 -9.24 -17.10 -8.52
C LEU A 262 -9.09 -17.79 -7.16
N SER A 263 -8.14 -17.33 -6.35
CA SER A 263 -7.97 -17.79 -4.96
C SER A 263 -8.53 -16.72 -4.01
N ALA A 264 -9.79 -16.90 -3.59
CA ALA A 264 -10.48 -15.92 -2.72
C ALA A 264 -10.17 -16.17 -1.24
N ASP A 265 -10.01 -17.45 -0.88
CA ASP A 265 -9.70 -17.96 0.45
C ASP A 265 -8.65 -19.07 0.26
N TRP A 266 -7.80 -19.32 1.25
CA TRP A 266 -6.84 -20.42 1.19
C TRP A 266 -7.54 -21.80 1.14
N ARG A 267 -8.79 -21.89 1.59
CA ARG A 267 -9.64 -23.10 1.52
C ARG A 267 -10.37 -23.25 0.19
N LEU A 268 -10.62 -22.16 -0.54
CA LEU A 268 -11.53 -22.15 -1.68
C LEU A 268 -10.92 -21.43 -2.88
N ARG A 269 -10.88 -22.14 -4.00
CA ARG A 269 -10.52 -21.58 -5.30
C ARG A 269 -11.70 -21.69 -6.25
N PHE A 270 -11.81 -20.74 -7.17
CA PHE A 270 -12.78 -20.79 -8.26
C PHE A 270 -12.05 -20.99 -9.58
N LEU A 271 -12.53 -21.93 -10.37
CA LEU A 271 -12.12 -22.14 -11.75
C LEU A 271 -13.16 -21.54 -12.67
N PHE A 272 -12.73 -20.58 -13.49
CA PHE A 272 -13.54 -19.93 -14.50
C PHE A 272 -13.17 -20.48 -15.88
N ILE A 273 -14.15 -20.99 -16.61
CA ILE A 273 -13.98 -21.61 -17.92
C ILE A 273 -14.81 -20.79 -18.92
N PRO A 274 -14.16 -20.05 -19.84
CA PRO A 274 -14.86 -19.35 -20.90
C PRO A 274 -15.70 -20.31 -21.76
N ASP A 275 -16.92 -19.92 -22.08
CA ASP A 275 -17.85 -20.68 -22.93
C ASP A 275 -18.64 -19.71 -23.82
N GLY A 276 -18.04 -19.30 -24.94
CA GLY A 276 -18.56 -18.22 -25.77
C GLY A 276 -18.67 -16.90 -25.00
N ASP A 277 -19.90 -16.41 -24.82
CA ASP A 277 -20.19 -15.16 -24.09
C ASP A 277 -20.44 -15.35 -22.59
N THR A 278 -20.60 -16.60 -22.13
CA THR A 278 -20.75 -16.93 -20.72
C THR A 278 -19.44 -17.49 -20.16
N VAL A 279 -19.35 -17.55 -18.83
CA VAL A 279 -18.22 -18.18 -18.14
C VAL A 279 -18.77 -19.17 -17.13
N ARG A 280 -18.47 -20.45 -17.32
CA ARG A 280 -18.80 -21.50 -16.35
C ARG A 280 -17.85 -21.41 -15.16
N VAL A 281 -18.38 -21.46 -13.95
CA VAL A 281 -17.62 -21.33 -12.71
C VAL A 281 -17.75 -22.61 -11.90
N ARG A 282 -16.62 -23.17 -11.48
CA ARG A 282 -16.57 -24.35 -10.62
C ARG A 282 -15.77 -24.03 -9.36
N MET A 283 -16.21 -24.58 -8.23
CA MET A 283 -15.45 -24.51 -6.99
C MET A 283 -14.43 -25.64 -6.94
N LEU A 284 -13.21 -25.31 -6.55
CA LEU A 284 -12.09 -26.23 -6.41
C LEU A 284 -11.68 -26.34 -4.95
N GLY A 285 -11.37 -27.56 -4.52
CA GLY A 285 -10.83 -27.85 -3.19
C GLY A 285 -9.31 -27.75 -3.14
N GLU A 286 -8.73 -27.97 -1.95
CA GLU A 286 -7.28 -27.90 -1.69
C GLU A 286 -6.43 -28.83 -2.59
N ASN A 287 -7.00 -29.96 -3.05
CA ASN A 287 -6.30 -30.97 -3.84
C ASN A 287 -6.36 -30.74 -5.36
N ASP A 288 -7.18 -29.81 -5.86
CA ASP A 288 -7.32 -29.54 -7.29
C ASP A 288 -6.17 -28.65 -7.79
N ARG A 289 -4.98 -29.24 -7.88
CA ARG A 289 -3.76 -28.55 -8.32
C ARG A 289 -3.71 -28.46 -9.85
N ARG A 290 -4.36 -27.45 -10.42
CA ARG A 290 -4.05 -26.97 -11.78
C ARG A 290 -2.90 -25.97 -11.70
N ALA A 291 -1.68 -26.49 -11.60
CA ALA A 291 -0.47 -25.68 -11.38
C ALA A 291 -0.11 -24.76 -12.55
N GLU A 292 -0.77 -24.88 -13.70
CA GLU A 292 -0.39 -24.22 -14.95
C GLU A 292 -1.44 -23.22 -15.47
N LEU A 293 -2.52 -22.97 -14.71
CA LEU A 293 -3.53 -22.00 -15.12
C LEU A 293 -3.20 -20.59 -14.64
N PRO A 294 -3.51 -19.56 -15.46
CA PRO A 294 -3.33 -18.18 -15.05
C PRO A 294 -4.24 -17.80 -13.87
N VAL A 295 -3.74 -16.88 -13.04
CA VAL A 295 -4.41 -16.46 -11.81
C VAL A 295 -4.97 -15.04 -11.94
N LEU A 296 -6.23 -14.83 -11.54
CA LEU A 296 -6.80 -13.48 -11.44
C LEU A 296 -6.16 -12.71 -10.28
N ALA A 297 -5.59 -11.55 -10.61
CA ALA A 297 -5.10 -10.61 -9.62
C ALA A 297 -6.25 -9.99 -8.81
N GLU A 298 -6.04 -9.77 -7.50
CA GLU A 298 -7.04 -9.18 -6.59
C GLU A 298 -7.72 -7.90 -7.10
N PRO A 299 -6.99 -6.93 -7.68
CA PRO A 299 -7.61 -5.70 -8.18
C PRO A 299 -8.66 -5.91 -9.28
N LEU A 300 -8.71 -7.10 -9.91
CA LEU A 300 -9.64 -7.40 -11.00
C LEU A 300 -10.98 -7.99 -10.53
N TYR A 301 -11.02 -8.53 -9.31
CA TYR A 301 -12.22 -9.18 -8.80
C TYR A 301 -12.77 -8.54 -7.54
N ARG A 302 -12.04 -7.62 -6.89
CA ARG A 302 -12.60 -6.81 -5.79
C ARG A 302 -13.28 -5.57 -6.35
N VAL A 303 -14.36 -5.15 -5.70
CA VAL A 303 -14.97 -3.85 -5.99
C VAL A 303 -13.92 -2.76 -5.72
N PRO A 304 -13.59 -1.90 -6.69
CA PRO A 304 -12.59 -0.86 -6.50
C PRO A 304 -12.98 0.04 -5.32
N PRO A 305 -12.08 0.29 -4.35
CA PRO A 305 -12.39 1.10 -3.18
C PRO A 305 -12.91 2.50 -3.54
N ASP A 306 -12.46 3.06 -4.67
CA ASP A 306 -12.85 4.39 -5.13
C ASP A 306 -14.34 4.46 -5.45
N LEU A 307 -14.90 3.41 -6.08
CA LEU A 307 -16.33 3.36 -6.38
C LEU A 307 -17.15 3.31 -5.09
N GLU A 308 -16.74 2.52 -4.11
CA GLU A 308 -17.43 2.41 -2.82
C GLU A 308 -17.36 3.73 -2.03
N LEU A 309 -16.22 4.43 -2.07
CA LEU A 309 -16.05 5.73 -1.43
C LEU A 309 -16.88 6.83 -2.11
N LEU A 310 -16.89 6.89 -3.45
CA LEU A 310 -17.70 7.82 -4.24
C LEU A 310 -19.19 7.58 -4.02
N TYR A 311 -19.62 6.32 -4.09
CA TYR A 311 -21.00 5.91 -3.88
C TYR A 311 -21.55 6.36 -2.52
N ARG A 312 -20.69 6.38 -1.49
CA ARG A 312 -21.06 6.84 -0.14
C ARG A 312 -20.84 8.34 0.09
N GLY A 313 -20.42 9.09 -0.93
CA GLY A 313 -20.10 10.52 -0.81
C GLY A 313 -18.93 10.80 0.13
N LEU A 314 -18.08 9.80 0.40
CA LEU A 314 -16.93 9.92 1.30
C LEU A 314 -15.72 10.58 0.64
N ILE A 315 -15.72 10.59 -0.69
CA ILE A 315 -14.81 11.34 -1.56
C ILE A 315 -15.61 11.88 -2.75
N SER A 316 -15.05 12.86 -3.46
CA SER A 316 -15.55 13.39 -4.72
C SER A 316 -14.64 12.97 -5.87
N PRO A 317 -15.06 13.14 -7.15
CA PRO A 317 -14.17 12.93 -8.28
C PRO A 317 -12.85 13.72 -8.17
N ALA A 318 -12.86 14.91 -7.56
CA ALA A 318 -11.65 15.74 -7.38
C ALA A 318 -10.58 15.11 -6.47
N ASP A 319 -10.96 14.17 -5.60
CA ASP A 319 -10.04 13.45 -4.71
C ASP A 319 -9.35 12.25 -5.38
N LEU A 320 -9.77 11.88 -6.60
CA LEU A 320 -9.21 10.75 -7.34
C LEU A 320 -7.87 11.11 -8.00
N HIS A 321 -7.03 10.09 -8.17
CA HIS A 321 -5.84 10.16 -9.01
C HIS A 321 -6.19 10.72 -10.40
N PRO A 322 -5.41 11.65 -11.00
CA PRO A 322 -5.77 12.32 -12.25
C PRO A 322 -6.09 11.38 -13.42
N LEU A 323 -5.31 10.32 -13.61
CA LEU A 323 -5.57 9.31 -14.65
C LEU A 323 -6.86 8.52 -14.38
N VAL A 324 -7.16 8.23 -13.11
CA VAL A 324 -8.40 7.54 -12.71
C VAL A 324 -9.59 8.49 -12.91
N ARG A 325 -9.48 9.75 -12.49
CA ARG A 325 -10.53 10.76 -12.70
C ARG A 325 -10.82 10.95 -14.18
N ALA A 326 -9.80 11.12 -15.02
CA ALA A 326 -9.97 11.29 -16.46
C ALA A 326 -10.65 10.09 -17.12
N ALA A 327 -10.33 8.87 -16.68
CA ALA A 327 -10.98 7.66 -17.18
C ALA A 327 -12.44 7.56 -16.73
N LEU A 328 -12.72 7.80 -15.45
CA LEU A 328 -14.04 7.58 -14.85
C LEU A 328 -15.02 8.73 -15.10
N PHE A 329 -14.52 9.97 -15.11
CA PHE A 329 -15.28 11.21 -15.22
C PHE A 329 -14.61 12.19 -16.21
N PRO A 330 -14.69 11.93 -17.52
CA PRO A 330 -13.98 12.71 -18.54
C PRO A 330 -14.39 14.19 -18.59
N ASP A 331 -15.63 14.50 -18.17
CA ASP A 331 -16.15 15.88 -18.10
C ASP A 331 -15.76 16.60 -16.81
N ALA A 332 -15.17 15.91 -15.83
CA ALA A 332 -14.74 16.52 -14.58
C ALA A 332 -13.48 17.38 -14.80
N PRO A 333 -13.34 18.51 -14.08
CA PRO A 333 -12.16 19.36 -14.21
C PRO A 333 -10.88 18.59 -13.89
N GLY A 334 -9.82 18.88 -14.65
CA GLY A 334 -8.49 18.33 -14.44
C GLY A 334 -7.81 18.85 -13.16
N GLY A 335 -6.60 18.36 -12.89
CA GLY A 335 -5.77 18.80 -11.76
C GLY A 335 -5.39 17.69 -10.77
N VAL A 336 -4.31 17.92 -10.02
CA VAL A 336 -3.91 16.98 -8.96
C VAL A 336 -4.83 17.17 -7.76
N PRO A 337 -5.22 16.10 -7.03
CA PRO A 337 -5.97 16.25 -5.78
C PRO A 337 -5.33 17.29 -4.87
N ALA A 338 -6.15 18.18 -4.31
CA ALA A 338 -5.64 19.23 -3.45
C ALA A 338 -4.91 18.61 -2.25
N ALA A 339 -3.70 19.09 -1.97
CA ALA A 339 -3.05 18.79 -0.70
C ALA A 339 -3.95 19.32 0.42
N ARG A 340 -4.43 18.46 1.31
CA ARG A 340 -5.23 18.92 2.44
C ARG A 340 -4.38 19.83 3.32
N GLY A 341 -5.02 20.89 3.84
CA GLY A 341 -4.40 21.92 4.67
C GLY A 341 -3.67 21.38 5.90
N PRO A 342 -2.92 22.23 6.60
CA PRO A 342 -2.01 21.80 7.66
C PRO A 342 -2.78 21.10 8.79
N VAL A 343 -2.42 19.84 9.04
CA VAL A 343 -2.90 19.10 10.22
C VAL A 343 -2.19 19.57 11.49
N PHE A 344 -0.99 20.14 11.32
CA PHE A 344 -0.17 20.69 12.37
C PHE A 344 -0.54 22.15 12.63
N GLY A 345 -0.76 22.45 13.90
CA GLY A 345 -1.17 23.77 14.40
C GLY A 345 -1.67 23.68 15.84
N PRO A 346 -2.05 24.83 16.45
CA PRO A 346 -2.35 24.90 17.87
C PRO A 346 -3.49 23.98 18.29
N VAL A 347 -3.22 23.12 19.28
CA VAL A 347 -4.19 22.21 19.89
C VAL A 347 -4.63 22.72 21.25
N ARG A 348 -5.94 22.64 21.53
CA ARG A 348 -6.49 22.96 22.86
C ARG A 348 -6.39 21.77 23.81
N VAL A 349 -5.86 22.01 25.00
CA VAL A 349 -5.68 21.02 26.07
C VAL A 349 -6.28 21.58 27.36
N ARG A 350 -6.92 20.72 28.16
CA ARG A 350 -7.35 21.10 29.51
C ARG A 350 -6.14 21.11 30.44
N CYS A 351 -5.79 22.27 30.98
CA CYS A 351 -4.71 22.44 31.94
C CYS A 351 -5.26 23.18 33.16
N ARG A 352 -5.14 22.58 34.36
CA ARG A 352 -5.60 23.17 35.64
C ARG A 352 -7.04 23.71 35.60
N GLY A 353 -7.94 23.01 34.90
CA GLY A 353 -9.34 23.40 34.76
C GLY A 353 -9.63 24.43 33.65
N GLN A 354 -8.61 25.02 33.01
CA GLN A 354 -8.76 25.97 31.90
C GLN A 354 -8.35 25.35 30.55
N TRP A 355 -8.71 26.01 29.45
CA TRP A 355 -8.30 25.61 28.11
C TRP A 355 -7.04 26.38 27.72
N HIS A 356 -5.94 25.66 27.52
CA HIS A 356 -4.69 26.21 27.01
C HIS A 356 -4.42 25.67 25.60
N ARG A 357 -3.53 26.34 24.88
CA ARG A 357 -3.03 25.96 23.55
C ARG A 357 -1.62 25.40 23.68
N ILE A 358 -1.35 24.37 22.90
CA ILE A 358 -0.04 23.76 22.72
C ILE A 358 0.22 23.60 21.22
N ASP A 359 1.42 23.88 20.75
CA ASP A 359 1.74 23.81 19.32
C ASP A 359 3.18 23.37 19.06
N ASN A 360 3.46 22.87 17.87
CA ASN A 360 4.81 22.59 17.42
C ASN A 360 5.44 23.90 16.95
N ALA A 361 6.42 24.42 17.69
CA ALA A 361 7.14 25.63 17.32
C ALA A 361 8.62 25.52 17.72
N GLY A 362 9.50 25.95 16.83
CA GLY A 362 10.95 25.92 17.07
C GLY A 362 11.52 24.53 17.31
N GLY A 363 10.93 23.48 16.72
CA GLY A 363 11.39 22.10 16.89
C GLY A 363 11.04 21.49 18.25
N ARG A 364 10.02 22.02 18.94
CA ARG A 364 9.50 21.53 20.22
C ARG A 364 7.98 21.65 20.27
N LEU A 365 7.32 20.73 20.97
CA LEU A 365 5.92 20.90 21.33
C LEU A 365 5.82 21.83 22.55
N VAL A 366 5.38 23.07 22.33
CA VAL A 366 5.42 24.16 23.32
C VAL A 366 4.03 24.56 23.82
N PRO A 367 3.85 24.74 25.14
CA PRO A 367 2.66 25.40 25.68
C PRO A 367 2.66 26.90 25.34
N LEU A 368 1.66 27.38 24.61
CA LEU A 368 1.61 28.77 24.15
C LEU A 368 1.04 29.74 25.19
N ASP A 369 0.27 29.23 26.14
CA ASP A 369 -0.44 30.05 27.14
C ASP A 369 0.22 29.97 28.53
N HIS A 370 1.53 29.74 28.58
CA HIS A 370 2.32 29.66 29.82
C HIS A 370 3.53 30.61 29.79
N THR A 371 3.87 31.17 30.97
CA THR A 371 5.09 31.99 31.12
C THR A 371 6.34 31.11 31.25
N PRO A 372 7.54 31.62 30.92
CA PRO A 372 8.78 30.88 31.08
C PRO A 372 9.00 30.34 32.51
N GLU A 373 8.64 31.11 33.53
CA GLU A 373 8.77 30.73 34.94
C GLU A 373 7.85 29.56 35.29
N GLU A 374 6.63 29.55 34.76
CA GLU A 374 5.71 28.43 34.94
C GLU A 374 6.20 27.17 34.26
N VAL A 375 6.74 27.29 33.04
CA VAL A 375 7.35 26.17 32.31
C VAL A 375 8.53 25.61 33.09
N GLN A 376 9.42 26.47 33.59
CA GLN A 376 10.58 26.05 34.39
C GLN A 376 10.16 25.36 35.68
N ARG A 377 9.17 25.88 36.40
CA ARG A 377 8.63 25.27 37.62
C ARG A 377 8.11 23.84 37.35
N GLU A 378 7.35 23.66 36.28
CA GLU A 378 6.77 22.36 35.92
C GLU A 378 7.85 21.37 35.46
N GLN A 379 8.85 21.84 34.71
CA GLN A 379 10.02 21.02 34.36
C GLN A 379 10.81 20.58 35.58
N ALA A 380 11.02 21.47 36.56
CA ALA A 380 11.69 21.14 37.82
C ALA A 380 10.88 20.12 38.64
N LEU A 381 9.57 20.30 38.75
CA LEU A 381 8.68 19.34 39.41
C LEU A 381 8.78 17.96 38.76
N ARG A 382 8.77 17.89 37.43
CA ARG A 382 8.96 16.65 36.68
C ARG A 382 10.31 16.00 36.97
N ALA A 383 11.40 16.77 36.94
CA ALA A 383 12.74 16.25 37.20
C ALA A 383 12.88 15.64 38.61
N LEU A 384 12.09 16.13 39.56
CA LEU A 384 12.01 15.61 40.94
C LEU A 384 10.98 14.46 41.12
N GLY A 385 10.43 13.91 40.02
CA GLY A 385 9.46 12.81 40.06
C GLY A 385 8.01 13.23 40.29
N GLY A 386 7.71 14.52 40.22
CA GLY A 386 6.36 15.06 40.32
C GLY A 386 5.48 14.70 39.10
N LYS A 387 4.20 14.45 39.34
CA LYS A 387 3.21 14.21 38.26
C LYS A 387 2.89 15.53 37.55
N VAL A 388 3.14 15.59 36.25
CA VAL A 388 2.71 16.70 35.39
C VAL A 388 1.28 16.48 34.87
N ALA A 389 0.55 17.56 34.63
CA ALA A 389 -0.83 17.53 34.13
C ALA A 389 -1.06 18.55 33.00
N GLY A 390 -2.14 18.38 32.24
CA GLY A 390 -2.51 19.30 31.16
C GLY A 390 -1.46 19.41 30.07
N CYS A 391 -1.04 20.64 29.73
CA CYS A 391 -0.08 20.90 28.64
C CYS A 391 1.24 20.14 28.83
N PHE A 392 1.77 20.07 30.04
CA PHE A 392 3.04 19.40 30.33
C PHE A 392 2.93 17.87 30.23
N ALA A 393 1.77 17.30 30.59
CA ALA A 393 1.49 15.88 30.36
C ALA A 393 1.35 15.56 28.86
N ALA A 394 0.76 16.47 28.08
CA ALA A 394 0.66 16.34 26.63
C ALA A 394 2.05 16.43 25.96
N GLN A 395 2.88 17.38 26.39
CA GLN A 395 4.27 17.49 25.95
C GLN A 395 5.07 16.23 26.29
N GLN A 396 4.93 15.73 27.51
CA GLN A 396 5.57 14.48 27.92
C GLN A 396 5.15 13.32 27.03
N GLY A 397 3.84 13.06 26.89
CA GLY A 397 3.31 11.97 26.07
C GLY A 397 3.69 12.03 24.60
N TRP A 398 3.95 13.24 24.10
CA TRP A 398 4.46 13.46 22.75
C TRP A 398 5.89 12.91 22.61
N THR A 399 6.74 13.18 23.62
CA THR A 399 8.18 12.84 23.59
C THR A 399 8.54 11.46 24.14
N ASP A 400 7.71 10.85 24.99
CA ASP A 400 8.01 9.55 25.61
C ASP A 400 7.05 8.43 25.17
N GLY A 401 5.92 8.77 24.53
CA GLY A 401 4.93 7.79 24.08
C GLY A 401 4.12 7.13 25.20
N SER A 402 4.34 7.53 26.46
CA SER A 402 3.83 6.84 27.65
C SER A 402 2.44 7.30 28.09
N THR A 403 2.05 8.54 27.79
CA THR A 403 0.78 9.12 28.24
C THR A 403 -0.24 9.28 27.11
N ARG A 404 -1.53 9.20 27.47
CA ARG A 404 -2.62 9.39 26.51
C ARG A 404 -2.70 10.86 26.11
N LEU A 405 -2.34 11.13 24.85
CA LEU A 405 -2.45 12.47 24.25
C LEU A 405 -3.91 12.91 24.09
N PRO A 406 -4.20 14.23 24.08
CA PRO A 406 -5.45 14.78 23.57
C PRO A 406 -5.74 14.30 22.13
N ARG A 407 -7.02 14.12 21.77
CA ARG A 407 -7.42 13.55 20.46
C ARG A 407 -6.78 14.26 19.27
N ALA A 408 -6.78 15.60 19.26
CA ALA A 408 -6.17 16.36 18.18
C ALA A 408 -4.64 16.16 18.06
N LEU A 409 -3.92 15.99 19.18
CA LEU A 409 -2.50 15.62 19.14
C LEU A 409 -2.30 14.16 18.71
N GLN A 410 -3.20 13.25 19.07
CA GLN A 410 -3.17 11.88 18.53
C GLN A 410 -3.36 11.88 17.01
N ASP A 411 -4.22 12.74 16.49
CA ASP A 411 -4.47 12.87 15.06
C ASP A 411 -3.26 13.48 14.33
N GLN A 412 -2.62 14.51 14.88
CA GLN A 412 -1.33 15.04 14.38
C GLN A 412 -0.21 13.99 14.40
N ARG A 413 -0.06 13.25 15.51
CA ARG A 413 0.93 12.16 15.57
C ARG A 413 0.62 11.08 14.54
N ARG A 414 -0.65 10.72 14.37
CA ARG A 414 -1.07 9.72 13.38
C ARG A 414 -0.77 10.17 11.96
N GLU A 415 -1.03 11.43 11.64
CA GLU A 415 -0.66 12.03 10.35
C GLU A 415 0.83 11.84 10.08
N LEU A 416 1.68 12.24 11.03
CA LEU A 416 3.12 12.08 10.95
C LEU A 416 3.52 10.61 10.70
N MET A 417 2.96 9.68 11.47
CA MET A 417 3.28 8.26 11.31
C MET A 417 2.84 7.70 9.95
N GLN A 418 1.75 8.22 9.36
CA GLN A 418 1.31 7.82 8.03
C GLN A 418 2.22 8.39 6.94
N THR A 419 2.63 9.66 7.05
CA THR A 419 3.65 10.27 6.17
C THR A 419 4.93 9.44 6.18
N ILE A 420 5.39 9.04 7.37
CA ILE A 420 6.60 8.23 7.54
C ILE A 420 6.44 6.82 6.99
N LEU A 421 5.35 6.12 7.31
CA LEU A 421 5.11 4.76 6.86
C LEU A 421 5.04 4.66 5.33
N HIS A 422 4.37 5.62 4.67
CA HIS A 422 4.32 5.70 3.21
C HIS A 422 5.60 6.29 2.59
N GLY A 423 6.49 6.78 3.46
CA GLY A 423 7.84 7.24 3.20
C GLY A 423 7.94 8.55 2.43
N ASP A 424 7.02 9.47 2.72
CA ASP A 424 7.10 10.82 2.23
C ASP A 424 8.18 11.61 3.00
N THR A 425 9.45 11.35 2.64
CA THR A 425 10.64 12.03 3.20
C THR A 425 10.52 13.54 3.07
N GLN A 426 10.05 14.00 1.91
CA GLN A 426 9.94 15.42 1.62
C GLN A 426 8.84 16.08 2.44
N GLY A 427 7.70 15.40 2.63
CA GLY A 427 6.65 15.82 3.56
C GLY A 427 7.17 15.91 4.99
N LEU A 428 7.96 14.93 5.45
CA LEU A 428 8.59 14.99 6.77
C LEU A 428 9.57 16.17 6.90
N LEU A 429 10.43 16.39 5.91
CA LEU A 429 11.38 17.52 5.89
C LEU A 429 10.63 18.85 5.99
N ALA A 430 9.56 19.03 5.20
CA ALA A 430 8.72 20.21 5.24
C ALA A 430 8.05 20.43 6.61
N LEU A 431 7.61 19.35 7.26
CA LEU A 431 7.06 19.43 8.63
C LEU A 431 8.14 19.84 9.65
N LEU A 432 9.35 19.31 9.53
CA LEU A 432 10.48 19.70 10.38
C LEU A 432 10.89 21.16 10.14
N ASP A 433 10.89 21.62 8.88
CA ASP A 433 11.16 23.02 8.53
C ASP A 433 10.06 23.97 9.06
N ALA A 434 8.82 23.48 9.15
CA ALA A 434 7.72 24.19 9.78
C ALA A 434 7.75 24.17 11.33
N GLY A 435 8.78 23.56 11.94
CA GLY A 435 8.97 23.57 13.40
C GLY A 435 8.39 22.39 14.16
N LEU A 436 8.01 21.29 13.48
CA LEU A 436 7.65 20.02 14.11
C LEU A 436 8.71 19.57 15.13
N ASP A 437 8.27 19.11 16.29
CA ASP A 437 9.15 18.50 17.29
C ASP A 437 9.68 17.13 16.82
N PRO A 438 10.99 16.98 16.55
CA PRO A 438 11.55 15.71 16.07
C PRO A 438 11.66 14.66 17.19
N HIS A 439 11.49 15.02 18.46
CA HIS A 439 11.52 14.08 19.59
C HIS A 439 10.19 13.35 19.79
N VAL A 440 9.22 13.54 18.90
CA VAL A 440 7.98 12.77 18.87
C VAL A 440 8.26 11.26 18.89
N ARG A 441 7.47 10.55 19.70
CA ARG A 441 7.47 9.08 19.75
C ARG A 441 6.12 8.49 19.39
N ASP A 442 6.16 7.37 18.67
CA ASP A 442 4.98 6.61 18.31
C ASP A 442 4.41 5.81 19.51
N GLY A 443 3.39 4.98 19.27
CA GLY A 443 2.79 4.16 20.32
C GLY A 443 3.68 3.02 20.85
N ARG A 444 4.76 2.68 20.15
CA ARG A 444 5.78 1.70 20.57
C ARG A 444 6.96 2.39 21.29
N GLY A 445 6.91 3.72 21.45
CA GLY A 445 8.02 4.51 21.97
C GLY A 445 9.15 4.72 20.96
N SER A 446 8.94 4.42 19.69
CA SER A 446 9.93 4.58 18.63
C SER A 446 10.10 6.06 18.28
N THR A 447 11.36 6.51 18.21
CA THR A 447 11.74 7.85 17.72
C THR A 447 11.76 7.88 16.19
N LEU A 448 11.92 9.07 15.59
CA LEU A 448 12.09 9.20 14.14
C LEU A 448 13.29 8.39 13.58
N LEU A 449 14.37 8.23 14.36
CA LEU A 449 15.52 7.41 13.97
C LEU A 449 15.16 5.92 13.78
N HIS A 450 14.27 5.37 14.61
CA HIS A 450 13.81 3.99 14.46
C HIS A 450 13.02 3.77 13.16
N LEU A 451 12.43 4.83 12.61
CA LEU A 451 11.55 4.77 11.45
C LEU A 451 12.25 5.10 10.13
N LEU A 452 13.56 5.36 10.15
CA LEU A 452 14.35 5.73 8.95
C LEU A 452 14.30 4.67 7.86
N ARG A 453 14.06 3.39 8.18
CA ARG A 453 13.91 2.31 7.20
C ARG A 453 12.74 2.52 6.21
N CYS A 454 11.76 3.36 6.54
CA CYS A 454 10.66 3.69 5.64
C CYS A 454 10.95 4.91 4.75
N LEU A 455 12.02 5.65 5.09
CA LEU A 455 12.33 6.96 4.57
C LEU A 455 13.69 6.95 3.85
N ASP A 456 14.01 8.08 3.23
CA ASP A 456 15.36 8.33 2.75
C ASP A 456 16.24 8.76 3.93
N HIS A 457 17.11 7.84 4.35
CA HIS A 457 17.96 8.01 5.52
C HIS A 457 19.13 8.95 5.27
N GLU A 458 19.63 9.08 4.04
CA GLU A 458 20.75 9.96 3.72
C GLU A 458 20.38 11.42 3.97
N ALA A 459 19.15 11.81 3.61
CA ALA A 459 18.65 13.16 3.83
C ALA A 459 18.28 13.43 5.31
N LEU A 460 17.78 12.42 6.03
CA LEU A 460 17.17 12.62 7.35
C LEU A 460 18.07 12.33 8.53
N LEU A 461 18.97 11.33 8.43
CA LEU A 461 19.81 10.94 9.56
C LEU A 461 20.68 12.11 10.07
N PRO A 462 21.44 12.85 9.21
CA PRO A 462 22.25 13.97 9.68
C PRO A 462 21.41 15.06 10.34
N ARG A 463 20.23 15.34 9.78
CA ARG A 463 19.31 16.37 10.27
C ARG A 463 18.72 16.02 11.64
N LEU A 464 18.33 14.75 11.84
CA LEU A 464 17.79 14.28 13.10
C LEU A 464 18.86 14.24 14.21
N LEU A 465 20.10 13.87 13.87
CA LEU A 465 21.22 13.92 14.80
C LEU A 465 21.57 15.37 15.17
N ALA A 466 21.57 16.30 14.21
CA ALA A 466 21.77 17.72 14.46
C ALA A 466 20.67 18.33 15.36
N ALA A 467 19.46 17.77 15.33
CA ALA A 467 18.38 18.12 16.26
C ALA A 467 18.53 17.51 17.67
N GLY A 468 19.62 16.77 17.92
CA GLY A 468 19.94 16.19 19.23
C GLY A 468 19.21 14.91 19.56
N LEU A 469 18.73 14.15 18.56
CA LEU A 469 18.15 12.83 18.80
C LEU A 469 19.27 11.84 19.15
N PRO A 470 19.16 11.08 20.26
CA PRO A 470 20.18 10.11 20.62
C PRO A 470 20.15 8.93 19.66
N VAL A 471 21.31 8.57 19.11
CA VAL A 471 21.47 7.47 18.15
C VAL A 471 21.02 6.13 18.75
N ASP A 472 21.26 5.90 20.04
CA ASP A 472 20.83 4.71 20.78
C ASP A 472 19.57 4.93 21.62
N ALA A 473 18.66 5.80 21.17
CA ALA A 473 17.36 5.94 21.79
C ALA A 473 16.68 4.56 21.92
N ARG A 474 16.13 4.23 23.08
CA ARG A 474 15.44 2.96 23.29
C ARG A 474 13.93 3.10 23.15
N ASP A 475 13.29 2.21 22.41
CA ASP A 475 11.82 2.07 22.39
C ASP A 475 11.30 1.29 23.61
N HIS A 476 9.98 1.01 23.68
CA HIS A 476 9.37 0.29 24.80
C HIS A 476 9.85 -1.16 24.98
N ARG A 477 10.54 -1.73 23.97
CA ARG A 477 11.17 -3.05 24.03
C ARG A 477 12.69 -2.97 24.22
N ARG A 478 13.18 -1.81 24.66
CA ARG A 478 14.61 -1.47 24.76
C ARG A 478 15.39 -1.54 23.44
N ARG A 479 14.73 -1.65 22.29
CA ARG A 479 15.38 -1.72 20.98
C ARG A 479 15.91 -0.35 20.60
N THR A 480 17.10 -0.30 20.00
CA THR A 480 17.68 0.91 19.39
C THR A 480 17.27 1.06 17.92
N PRO A 481 17.47 2.22 17.27
CA PRO A 481 17.29 2.34 15.83
C PRO A 481 18.05 1.28 15.03
N LEU A 482 19.27 0.92 15.47
CA LEU A 482 20.08 -0.11 14.85
C LEU A 482 19.43 -1.51 14.95
N HIS A 483 18.85 -1.86 16.11
CA HIS A 483 18.06 -3.11 16.23
C HIS A 483 16.90 -3.15 15.24
N VAL A 484 16.20 -2.03 15.06
CA VAL A 484 15.05 -1.97 14.15
C VAL A 484 15.49 -2.04 12.69
N ALA A 485 16.60 -1.40 12.32
CA ALA A 485 17.18 -1.46 10.98
C ALA A 485 17.57 -2.90 10.60
N VAL A 486 18.27 -3.63 11.49
CA VAL A 486 18.66 -5.02 11.24
C VAL A 486 17.46 -5.97 11.28
N GLY A 487 16.63 -5.88 12.32
CA GLY A 487 15.55 -6.83 12.56
C GLY A 487 14.36 -6.74 11.60
N TRP A 488 14.20 -5.61 10.89
CA TRP A 488 13.02 -5.35 10.05
C TRP A 488 13.36 -4.95 8.60
N VAL A 489 14.42 -5.55 8.03
CA VAL A 489 14.80 -5.40 6.62
C VAL A 489 15.10 -3.94 6.24
N GLY A 490 15.91 -3.25 7.06
CA GLY A 490 16.53 -1.99 6.66
C GLY A 490 17.57 -2.21 5.55
N THR A 491 17.88 -1.15 4.80
CA THR A 491 18.94 -1.24 3.79
C THR A 491 20.30 -1.37 4.47
N PRO A 492 21.26 -2.08 3.87
CA PRO A 492 22.64 -2.15 4.39
C PRO A 492 23.25 -0.76 4.59
N ALA A 493 22.99 0.16 3.65
CA ALA A 493 23.39 1.56 3.74
C ALA A 493 22.89 2.25 5.02
N LEU A 494 21.63 2.02 5.42
CA LEU A 494 21.09 2.56 6.67
C LEU A 494 21.79 1.98 7.89
N VAL A 495 22.08 0.68 7.89
CA VAL A 495 22.79 0.02 9.00
C VAL A 495 24.19 0.62 9.17
N LEU A 496 24.94 0.73 8.07
CA LEU A 496 26.27 1.34 8.07
C LEU A 496 26.22 2.81 8.52
N ALA A 497 25.29 3.60 8.00
CA ALA A 497 25.14 5.01 8.37
C ALA A 497 24.85 5.20 9.87
N LEU A 498 24.06 4.31 10.49
CA LEU A 498 23.83 4.33 11.94
C LEU A 498 25.09 3.96 12.74
N LEU A 499 25.86 2.97 12.28
CA LEU A 499 27.12 2.58 12.91
C LEU A 499 28.19 3.69 12.79
N GLU A 500 28.27 4.35 11.64
CA GLU A 500 29.13 5.52 11.43
C GLU A 500 28.72 6.71 12.31
N ALA A 501 27.42 6.85 12.58
CA ALA A 501 26.89 7.81 13.54
C ALA A 501 27.13 7.43 15.01
N GLY A 502 27.79 6.30 15.28
CA GLY A 502 28.18 5.86 16.61
C GLY A 502 27.13 5.03 17.35
N ALA A 503 26.19 4.39 16.64
CA ALA A 503 25.26 3.44 17.24
C ALA A 503 26.01 2.25 17.88
N ASP A 504 25.62 1.85 19.08
CA ASP A 504 26.22 0.73 19.81
C ASP A 504 25.67 -0.63 19.32
N PRO A 505 26.48 -1.49 18.65
CA PRO A 505 26.05 -2.82 18.22
C PRO A 505 25.92 -3.82 19.38
N LYS A 506 26.46 -3.50 20.56
CA LYS A 506 26.42 -4.34 21.77
C LYS A 506 25.23 -3.99 22.67
N ALA A 507 24.43 -2.99 22.31
CA ALA A 507 23.21 -2.67 23.04
C ALA A 507 22.23 -3.85 23.01
N GLU A 508 21.64 -4.18 24.16
CA GLU A 508 20.66 -5.26 24.30
C GLU A 508 19.22 -4.76 24.37
N ASP A 509 18.31 -5.49 23.73
CA ASP A 509 16.86 -5.34 23.86
C ASP A 509 16.30 -5.99 25.15
N ASP A 510 14.97 -6.00 25.32
CA ASP A 510 14.30 -6.61 26.47
C ASP A 510 14.54 -8.13 26.60
N ASN A 511 14.92 -8.81 25.52
CA ASN A 511 15.21 -10.24 25.52
C ASN A 511 16.69 -10.54 25.80
N GLY A 512 17.51 -9.52 26.04
CA GLY A 512 18.96 -9.66 26.14
C GLY A 512 19.63 -9.98 24.80
N THR A 513 18.95 -9.76 23.67
CA THR A 513 19.54 -9.97 22.35
C THR A 513 20.24 -8.69 21.91
N SER A 514 21.52 -8.77 21.57
CA SER A 514 22.26 -7.63 21.01
C SER A 514 22.02 -7.49 19.51
N VAL A 515 22.40 -6.34 18.93
CA VAL A 515 22.37 -6.18 17.47
C VAL A 515 23.33 -7.15 16.81
N ALA A 516 24.53 -7.35 17.38
CA ALA A 516 25.50 -8.30 16.87
C ALA A 516 24.91 -9.74 16.78
N ASP A 517 24.20 -10.17 17.83
CA ASP A 517 23.52 -11.48 17.84
C ASP A 517 22.43 -11.57 16.76
N LEU A 518 21.67 -10.48 16.53
CA LEU A 518 20.65 -10.42 15.48
C LEU A 518 21.25 -10.52 14.07
N VAL A 519 22.38 -9.87 13.82
CA VAL A 519 23.09 -9.94 12.53
C VAL A 519 23.56 -11.36 12.26
N GLU A 520 24.14 -12.03 13.27
CA GLU A 520 24.59 -13.41 13.17
C GLU A 520 23.41 -14.37 12.93
N TYR A 521 22.34 -14.26 13.74
CA TYR A 521 21.13 -15.07 13.57
C TYR A 521 20.48 -14.91 12.19
N LYS A 522 20.35 -13.67 11.69
CA LYS A 522 19.80 -13.41 10.36
C LYS A 522 20.71 -13.93 9.25
N GLY A 523 22.03 -13.87 9.44
CA GLY A 523 22.97 -14.55 8.54
C GLY A 523 22.64 -16.03 8.34
N PHE A 524 22.19 -16.73 9.40
CA PHE A 524 21.79 -18.15 9.35
C PHE A 524 20.39 -18.41 8.76
N GLU A 525 19.43 -17.49 8.90
CA GLU A 525 18.07 -17.66 8.37
C GLU A 525 17.97 -17.45 6.84
N TYR A 526 18.92 -16.73 6.23
CA TYR A 526 18.98 -16.45 4.78
C TYR A 526 19.72 -17.51 3.94
N TYR A 527 20.00 -18.71 4.48
CA TYR A 527 20.64 -19.80 3.73
C TYR A 527 19.70 -20.52 2.72
N GLU A 528 18.41 -20.16 2.65
CA GLU A 528 17.41 -20.84 1.80
C GLU A 528 16.70 -19.96 0.73
N ASP A 529 17.01 -18.66 0.59
CA ASP A 529 16.39 -17.77 -0.43
C ASP A 529 17.37 -17.53 -1.60
N GLU A 530 17.03 -18.02 -2.81
CA GLU A 530 17.92 -18.20 -3.98
C GLU A 530 18.49 -16.90 -4.63
N THR A 531 18.25 -15.71 -4.05
CA THR A 531 18.63 -14.44 -4.69
C THR A 531 20.02 -13.92 -4.34
N GLY A 532 20.74 -14.49 -3.36
CA GLY A 532 22.17 -14.22 -3.08
C GLY A 532 22.60 -12.81 -2.66
N GLU A 533 21.80 -11.75 -2.92
CA GLU A 533 22.18 -10.34 -2.72
C GLU A 533 22.27 -9.94 -1.24
N ASN A 534 21.30 -10.31 -0.40
CA ASN A 534 21.27 -9.93 1.03
C ASN A 534 22.39 -10.56 1.88
N HIS A 535 23.01 -11.63 1.37
CA HIS A 535 23.96 -12.44 2.13
C HIS A 535 25.38 -11.82 2.15
N ALA A 536 25.74 -11.09 1.09
CA ALA A 536 27.00 -10.32 1.04
C ALA A 536 26.97 -9.12 1.99
N ASP A 537 25.82 -8.45 2.08
CA ASP A 537 25.65 -7.25 2.89
C ASP A 537 25.69 -7.53 4.39
N LEU A 538 25.04 -8.61 4.86
CA LEU A 538 25.10 -9.01 6.28
C LEU A 538 26.51 -9.46 6.70
N LYS A 539 27.28 -10.07 5.80
CA LYS A 539 28.70 -10.38 6.05
C LYS A 539 29.55 -9.12 6.17
N LEU A 540 29.34 -8.14 5.30
CA LEU A 540 30.03 -6.86 5.36
C LEU A 540 29.70 -6.10 6.65
N ILE A 541 28.43 -6.09 7.06
CA ILE A 541 27.99 -5.50 8.34
C ILE A 541 28.63 -6.24 9.52
N SER A 542 28.65 -7.57 9.49
CA SER A 542 29.29 -8.38 10.54
C SER A 542 30.79 -8.11 10.66
N GLN A 543 31.51 -8.05 9.52
CA GLN A 543 32.92 -7.67 9.48
C GLN A 543 33.16 -6.26 10.04
N TYR A 544 32.34 -5.29 9.63
CA TYR A 544 32.43 -3.91 10.14
C TYR A 544 32.24 -3.84 11.67
N ILE A 545 31.29 -4.61 12.22
CA ILE A 545 31.08 -4.70 13.67
C ILE A 545 32.31 -5.33 14.35
N GLN A 546 32.89 -6.39 13.79
CA GLN A 546 34.07 -7.08 14.33
C GLN A 546 35.32 -6.19 14.33
N GLU A 547 35.55 -5.40 13.27
CA GLU A 547 36.72 -4.53 13.14
C GLU A 547 36.74 -3.35 14.12
N ARG A 548 35.59 -3.01 14.71
CA ARG A 548 35.43 -1.88 15.65
C ARG A 548 35.03 -2.29 17.07
N SER A 549 34.91 -3.60 17.32
CA SER A 549 34.57 -4.20 18.63
C SER A 549 35.78 -4.37 19.53
#